data_AF-A0A1J5AKA8-F1
#
_entry.id   AF-A0A1J5AKA8-F1
#
_cell.length_a   1.000
_cell.length_b   1.000
_cell.length_c   1.000
_cell.angle_alpha   90.00
_cell.angle_beta   90.00
_cell.angle_gamma   90.00
#
_symmetry.space_group_name_H-M   'P 1'
#
loop_
_entity.id
_entity.type
_entity.pdbx_description
1 polymer ?
#
loop_
_entity_poly.entity_id
_entity_poly.type
_entity_poly.pdbx_seq_one_letter_code
_entity_poly.pdbx_strand_id
1 'polypeptide(L)'
;MGRAIDAVLAEVQRLSDEPVPAAELEDSKRYLIGSLPLRLETNDGVASTLVDLEWQALGLDYLLDYVARIDALTATEVQAVTGKYLRCPHVAAIAGP
;
A
#
# COMPACT_ATOMS: atom_id res chain seq x y z
N MET A 1 -25.36 -4.07 0.29
CA MET A 1 -24.32 -3.75 -0.71
C MET A 1 -24.05 -2.26 -0.81
N GLY A 2 -25.06 -1.39 -1.02
CA GLY A 2 -24.86 0.08 -1.10
C GLY A 2 -23.99 0.66 0.03
N ARG A 3 -24.31 0.38 1.30
CA ARG A 3 -23.54 0.89 2.45
C ARG A 3 -22.04 0.53 2.44
N ALA A 4 -21.67 -0.63 1.91
CA ALA A 4 -20.26 -1.04 1.86
C ALA A 4 -19.50 -0.26 0.77
N ILE A 5 -20.14 -0.05 -0.37
CA ILE A 5 -19.59 0.77 -1.46
C ILE A 5 -19.48 2.22 -0.98
N ASP A 6 -20.53 2.76 -0.39
CA ASP A 6 -20.55 4.13 0.13
C ASP A 6 -19.42 4.36 1.14
N ALA A 7 -19.17 3.39 2.03
CA ALA A 7 -18.08 3.47 3.00
C ALA A 7 -16.70 3.46 2.33
N VAL A 8 -16.46 2.59 1.35
CA VAL A 8 -15.19 2.56 0.60
C VAL A 8 -14.98 3.86 -0.18
N LEU A 9 -16.02 4.37 -0.84
CA LEU A 9 -15.96 5.62 -1.61
C LEU A 9 -15.71 6.83 -0.70
N ALA A 10 -16.36 6.88 0.47
CA ALA A 10 -16.12 7.91 1.47
C ALA A 10 -14.68 7.87 1.96
N GLU A 11 -14.12 6.68 2.18
CA GLU A 11 -12.74 6.54 2.64
C GLU A 11 -11.73 6.95 1.56
N VAL A 12 -11.98 6.58 0.30
CA VAL A 12 -11.15 7.04 -0.83
C VAL A 12 -11.16 8.57 -0.94
N GLN A 13 -12.31 9.22 -0.75
CA GLN A 13 -12.39 10.68 -0.69
C GLN A 13 -11.59 11.23 0.49
N ARG A 14 -11.80 10.71 1.71
CA ARG A 14 -11.10 11.13 2.92
C ARG A 14 -9.58 11.06 2.76
N LEU A 15 -9.06 9.93 2.28
CA LEU A 15 -7.63 9.72 2.02
C LEU A 15 -7.05 10.69 0.99
N SER A 16 -7.88 11.23 0.10
CA SER A 16 -7.48 12.18 -0.93
C SER A 16 -7.58 13.64 -0.45
N ASP A 17 -8.52 13.93 0.45
CA ASP A 17 -8.83 15.29 0.93
C ASP A 17 -8.07 15.67 2.20
N GLU A 18 -7.72 14.69 3.04
CA GLU A 18 -7.11 14.90 4.35
C GLU A 18 -5.87 14.00 4.54
N PRO A 19 -4.80 14.48 5.21
CA PRO A 19 -3.68 13.63 5.58
C PRO A 19 -4.11 12.49 6.50
N VAL A 20 -3.51 11.30 6.30
CA VAL A 20 -3.70 10.18 7.21
C VAL A 20 -3.22 10.52 8.63
N PRO A 21 -3.93 10.09 9.69
CA PRO A 21 -3.48 10.25 11.06
C PRO A 21 -2.08 9.64 11.27
N ALA A 22 -1.24 10.31 12.06
CA ALA A 22 0.13 9.86 12.31
C ALA A 22 0.18 8.44 12.89
N ALA A 23 -0.72 8.11 13.82
CA ALA A 23 -0.78 6.76 14.40
C ALA A 23 -1.10 5.69 13.35
N GLU A 24 -2.04 5.97 12.43
CA GLU A 24 -2.43 5.04 11.36
C GLU A 24 -1.29 4.83 10.36
N LEU A 25 -0.56 5.90 10.02
CA LEU A 25 0.62 5.82 9.16
C LEU A 25 1.72 4.96 9.81
N GLU A 26 2.02 5.21 11.09
CA GLU A 26 3.05 4.47 11.80
C GLU A 26 2.69 2.98 11.98
N ASP A 27 1.42 2.68 12.26
CA ASP A 27 0.95 1.29 12.33
C ASP A 27 1.06 0.59 10.97
N SER A 28 0.73 1.28 9.88
CA SER A 28 0.87 0.76 8.51
C SER A 28 2.34 0.50 8.14
N LYS A 29 3.25 1.43 8.46
CA LYS A 29 4.70 1.25 8.25
C LYS A 29 5.23 0.04 9.01
N ARG A 30 4.87 -0.08 10.29
CA ARG A 30 5.28 -1.21 11.14
C ARG A 30 4.77 -2.54 10.59
N TYR A 31 3.54 -2.59 10.07
CA TYR A 31 3.02 -3.79 9.42
C TYR A 31 3.81 -4.17 8.16
N LEU A 32 4.12 -3.21 7.28
CA LEU A 32 4.88 -3.46 6.06
C LEU A 32 6.31 -3.94 6.36
N ILE A 33 7.00 -3.28 7.29
CA ILE A 33 8.34 -3.66 7.73
C ILE A 33 8.32 -5.03 8.42
N GLY A 34 7.38 -5.24 9.35
CA GLY A 34 7.30 -6.46 10.16
C GLY A 34 6.84 -7.70 9.37
N SER A 35 6.13 -7.52 8.26
CA SER A 35 5.68 -8.63 7.40
C SER A 35 6.75 -9.10 6.41
N LEU A 36 7.77 -8.28 6.12
CA LEU A 36 8.83 -8.65 5.18
C LEU A 36 9.59 -9.91 5.60
N PRO A 37 10.06 -10.08 6.86
CA PRO A 37 10.75 -11.30 7.27
C PRO A 37 9.91 -12.55 7.05
N LEU A 38 8.63 -12.53 7.46
CA LEU A 38 7.70 -13.66 7.27
C LEU A 38 7.53 -14.02 5.79
N ARG A 39 7.47 -13.01 4.90
CA ARG A 39 7.42 -13.23 3.45
C ARG A 39 8.69 -13.92 2.91
N LEU A 40 9.82 -13.78 3.59
CA LEU A 40 11.11 -14.34 3.17
C LEU A 40 11.50 -15.63 3.93
N GLU A 41 10.63 -16.17 4.78
CA GLU A 41 10.90 -17.42 5.53
C GLU A 41 10.77 -18.69 4.69
N THR A 42 10.06 -18.64 3.56
CA THR A 42 9.83 -19.79 2.69
C THR A 42 10.48 -19.59 1.33
N ASN A 43 10.90 -20.68 0.69
CA ASN A 43 11.46 -20.63 -0.66
C ASN A 43 10.47 -20.04 -1.68
N ASP A 44 9.18 -20.33 -1.51
CA ASP A 44 8.10 -19.80 -2.35
C ASP A 44 7.99 -18.26 -2.22
N GLY A 45 8.04 -17.77 -0.98
CA GLY A 45 8.00 -16.34 -0.69
C GLY A 45 9.23 -15.58 -1.18
N VAL A 46 10.43 -16.18 -1.06
CA VAL A 46 11.67 -15.63 -1.64
C VAL A 46 11.58 -15.59 -3.16
N ALA A 47 11.19 -16.69 -3.80
CA ALA A 47 11.09 -16.77 -5.26
C ALA A 47 10.08 -15.75 -5.81
N SER A 48 8.89 -15.66 -5.20
CA SER A 48 7.86 -14.68 -5.59
C SER A 48 8.36 -13.25 -5.43
N THR A 49 9.04 -12.94 -4.32
CA THR A 49 9.61 -11.61 -4.10
C THR A 49 10.65 -11.26 -5.18
N LEU A 50 11.56 -12.17 -5.53
CA LEU A 50 12.56 -11.93 -6.57
C LEU A 50 11.93 -11.70 -7.95
N VAL A 51 10.88 -12.47 -8.29
CA VAL A 51 10.12 -12.27 -9.52
C VAL A 51 9.46 -10.89 -9.56
N ASP A 52 8.84 -10.45 -8.46
CA ASP A 52 8.22 -9.12 -8.37
C ASP A 52 9.25 -7.99 -8.52
N LEU A 53 10.43 -8.11 -7.89
CA LEU A 53 11.50 -7.12 -8.01
C LEU A 53 12.00 -6.98 -9.45
N GLU A 54 12.19 -8.09 -10.14
CA GLU A 54 12.61 -8.08 -11.55
C GLU A 54 11.50 -7.53 -12.45
N TRP A 55 10.26 -7.97 -12.25
CA TRP A 55 9.11 -7.53 -13.04
C TRP A 55 8.88 -6.01 -12.96
N GLN A 56 9.09 -5.44 -11.77
CA GLN A 56 8.97 -4.01 -11.52
C GLN A 56 10.28 -3.23 -11.75
N ALA A 57 11.34 -3.90 -12.22
CA ALA A 57 12.67 -3.33 -12.45
C ALA A 57 13.24 -2.57 -11.23
N LEU A 58 13.03 -3.11 -10.03
CA LEU A 58 13.42 -2.48 -8.76
C LEU A 58 14.89 -2.73 -8.37
N GLY A 59 15.50 -3.78 -8.92
CA GLY A 59 16.85 -4.20 -8.57
C GLY A 59 16.89 -5.13 -7.35
N LEU A 60 17.94 -5.95 -7.26
CA LEU A 60 18.13 -6.92 -6.17
C LEU A 60 18.55 -6.26 -4.84
N ASP A 61 19.00 -5.02 -4.89
CA ASP A 61 19.36 -4.18 -3.76
C ASP A 61 18.16 -3.49 -3.10
N TYR A 62 16.98 -3.52 -3.71
CA TYR A 62 15.76 -2.89 -3.20
C TYR A 62 15.38 -3.33 -1.77
N LEU A 63 15.70 -4.57 -1.39
CA LEU A 63 15.41 -5.06 -0.04
C LEU A 63 16.40 -4.54 1.01
N LEU A 64 17.57 -4.06 0.60
CA LEU A 64 18.59 -3.54 1.51
C LEU A 64 18.17 -2.19 2.13
N ASP A 65 17.47 -1.36 1.37
CA ASP A 65 16.99 -0.05 1.81
C ASP A 65 15.47 0.01 2.05
N TYR A 66 14.76 -1.12 1.90
CA TYR A 66 13.30 -1.21 2.04
C TYR A 66 12.78 -0.57 3.34
N VAL A 67 13.39 -0.87 4.48
CA VAL A 67 12.97 -0.31 5.77
C VAL A 67 13.11 1.21 5.79
N ALA A 68 14.27 1.73 5.37
CA ALA A 68 14.51 3.17 5.31
C ALA A 68 13.54 3.87 4.34
N ARG A 69 13.20 3.23 3.22
CA ARG A 69 12.22 3.73 2.25
C ARG A 69 10.82 3.83 2.85
N ILE A 70 10.37 2.80 3.57
CA ILE A 70 9.06 2.80 4.22
C ILE A 70 9.00 3.81 5.36
N ASP A 71 10.05 3.88 6.19
CA ASP A 71 10.13 4.84 7.31
C ASP A 71 10.11 6.29 6.85
N ALA A 72 10.73 6.59 5.70
CA ALA A 72 10.77 7.92 5.11
C ALA A 72 9.41 8.42 4.59
N LEU A 73 8.42 7.54 4.40
CA LEU A 73 7.12 7.94 3.87
C LEU A 73 6.39 8.92 4.79
N THR A 74 5.82 9.95 4.18
CA THR A 74 5.06 10.99 4.88
C THR A 74 3.57 10.93 4.56
N ALA A 75 2.73 11.41 5.47
CA ALA A 75 1.29 11.49 5.24
C ALA A 75 0.95 12.37 4.02
N THR A 76 1.76 13.40 3.75
CA THR A 76 1.63 14.26 2.57
C THR A 76 1.88 13.51 1.26
N GLU A 77 2.90 12.64 1.21
CA GLU A 77 3.17 11.82 0.03
C GLU A 77 2.04 10.81 -0.21
N VAL A 78 1.53 10.19 0.87
CA VAL A 78 0.36 9.31 0.79
C VAL A 78 -0.84 10.06 0.21
N GLN A 79 -1.15 11.25 0.74
CA GLN A 79 -2.25 12.09 0.25
C GLN A 79 -2.06 12.52 -1.22
N ALA A 80 -0.82 12.83 -1.63
CA ALA A 80 -0.53 13.20 -3.01
C ALA A 80 -0.77 12.02 -3.96
N VAL A 81 -0.39 10.81 -3.55
CA VAL A 81 -0.59 9.57 -4.32
C VAL A 81 -2.08 9.21 -4.41
N THR A 82 -2.82 9.28 -3.30
CA THR A 82 -4.27 9.03 -3.29
C THR A 82 -5.01 10.06 -4.16
N GLY A 83 -4.64 11.33 -4.05
CA GLY A 83 -5.15 12.40 -4.90
C GLY A 83 -4.89 12.17 -6.39
N LYS A 84 -3.72 11.62 -6.74
CA LYS A 84 -3.34 11.34 -8.14
C LYS A 84 -4.05 10.12 -8.73
N TYR A 85 -4.15 9.02 -7.98
CA TYR A 85 -4.57 7.73 -8.53
C TYR A 85 -5.99 7.33 -8.15
N LEU A 86 -6.53 7.81 -7.03
CA LEU A 86 -7.84 7.38 -6.54
C LEU A 86 -8.97 8.39 -6.84
N ARG A 87 -8.65 9.64 -7.18
CA ARG A 87 -9.65 10.64 -7.61
C ARG A 87 -10.14 10.45 -9.05
N CYS A 88 -9.43 9.67 -9.86
CA CYS A 88 -9.85 9.38 -11.23
C CYS A 88 -11.17 8.57 -11.24
N PRO A 89 -11.92 8.59 -12.37
CA PRO A 89 -13.08 7.71 -12.53
C PRO A 89 -12.66 6.26 -12.29
N HIS A 90 -13.30 5.63 -11.31
CA HIS A 90 -13.03 4.25 -10.91
C HIS A 90 -14.31 3.41 -11.05
N VAL A 91 -14.12 2.11 -11.24
CA VAL A 91 -15.20 1.15 -11.39
C VAL A 91 -15.31 0.35 -10.10
N ALA A 92 -16.45 0.42 -9.44
CA ALA A 92 -16.80 -0.51 -8.37
C ALA A 92 -17.47 -1.74 -8.99
N ALA A 93 -16.84 -2.91 -8.84
CA ALA A 93 -17.41 -4.19 -9.25
C ALA A 93 -17.79 -5.01 -8.01
N ILE A 94 -18.96 -5.65 -8.06
CA ILE A 94 -19.48 -6.49 -6.97
C ILE A 94 -19.67 -7.89 -7.52
N ALA A 95 -19.05 -8.88 -6.88
CA ALA A 95 -19.24 -10.29 -7.20
C ALA A 95 -19.89 -10.98 -5.99
N GLY A 96 -21.16 -11.34 -6.15
CA GLY A 96 -21.99 -12.01 -5.15
C GLY A 96 -23.45 -12.09 -5.64
N PRO A 97 -24.32 -12.90 -5.02
CA PRO A 97 -25.75 -12.80 -5.26
C PRO A 97 -26.31 -11.43 -4.83
#